data_AF-A0AAE3WAK2-F1
#
_entry.id   AF-A0AAE3WAK2-F1
#
_cell.length_a   1.000
_cell.length_b   1.000
_cell.length_c   1.000
_cell.angle_alpha   90.00
_cell.angle_beta   90.00
_cell.angle_gamma   90.00
#
_symmetry.space_group_name_H-M   'P 1'
#
loop_
_entity.id
_entity.type
_entity.pdbx_description
1 polymer ?
#
loop_
_entity_poly.entity_id
_entity_poly.type
_entity_poly.pdbx_seq_one_letter_code
_entity_poly.pdbx_strand_id
1 'polypeptide(L)'
;MTTIARRTAAATAAVLIAGAGGYLLIPPSATASSHREAPAIAADPAVDNTDLYAFSSPDRPGFVTFVLNVMPFEAPDGGPNFFPFATDATYRINVDNDGDAKPDVIFKWTFRTDDRRGNRTFLYNDGPVTALDDENLLIRQSYTLEASFGGGPFEPAVPSAPVAPSRVGNASMPDYRKLRDAATITLDGGWRIFAGQAEVK
;
A
#
# COMPACT_ATOMS: atom_id res chain seq x y z
N MET A 1 14.94 21.93 -60.81
CA MET A 1 15.67 22.12 -59.52
C MET A 1 14.74 22.48 -58.34
N THR A 2 13.44 22.13 -58.37
CA THR A 2 12.45 22.64 -57.40
C THR A 2 11.86 21.58 -56.45
N THR A 3 12.11 20.29 -56.68
CA THR A 3 11.51 19.18 -55.92
C THR A 3 12.36 18.70 -54.74
N ILE A 4 13.68 18.94 -54.78
CA ILE A 4 14.62 18.49 -53.72
C ILE A 4 14.50 19.37 -52.46
N ALA A 5 14.26 20.68 -52.62
CA ALA A 5 14.15 21.63 -51.52
C ALA A 5 12.91 21.43 -50.62
N ARG A 6 11.83 20.81 -51.13
CA ARG A 6 10.61 20.52 -50.35
C ARG A 6 10.72 19.28 -49.49
N ARG A 7 11.56 18.30 -49.86
CA ARG A 7 11.76 17.06 -49.11
C ARG A 7 12.68 17.25 -47.91
N THR A 8 13.65 18.14 -48.00
CA THR A 8 14.54 18.48 -46.88
C THR A 8 13.82 19.26 -45.79
N ALA A 9 12.97 20.24 -46.14
CA ALA A 9 12.21 21.02 -45.16
C ALA A 9 11.20 20.19 -44.33
N ALA A 10 10.56 19.18 -44.94
CA ALA A 10 9.62 18.29 -44.25
C ALA A 10 10.33 17.30 -43.30
N ALA A 11 11.53 16.85 -43.64
CA ALA A 11 12.32 15.97 -42.79
C ALA A 11 12.83 16.69 -41.53
N THR A 12 13.19 17.97 -41.63
CA THR A 12 13.64 18.77 -40.47
C THR A 12 12.50 19.09 -39.49
N ALA A 13 11.29 19.32 -39.99
CA ALA A 13 10.12 19.59 -39.15
C ALA A 13 9.65 18.35 -38.36
N ALA A 14 9.71 17.16 -38.95
CA ALA A 14 9.34 15.91 -38.28
C ALA A 14 10.31 15.55 -37.14
N VAL A 15 11.61 15.79 -37.32
CA VAL A 15 12.62 15.56 -36.27
C VAL A 15 12.48 16.55 -35.11
N LEU A 16 12.10 17.80 -35.38
CA LEU A 16 11.87 18.81 -34.33
C LEU A 16 10.60 18.55 -33.52
N ILE A 17 9.52 18.05 -34.15
CA ILE A 17 8.27 17.69 -33.43
C ILE A 17 8.47 16.39 -32.63
N ALA A 18 9.21 15.40 -33.15
CA ALA A 18 9.55 14.20 -32.41
C ALA A 18 10.52 14.48 -31.25
N GLY A 19 11.49 15.37 -31.43
CA GLY A 19 12.42 15.80 -30.38
C GLY A 19 11.77 16.64 -29.28
N ALA A 20 10.87 17.57 -29.64
CA ALA A 20 10.12 18.37 -28.69
C ALA A 20 9.02 17.56 -27.96
N GLY A 21 8.35 16.64 -28.66
CA GLY A 21 7.36 15.73 -28.08
C GLY A 21 7.96 14.73 -27.10
N GLY A 22 9.19 14.25 -27.35
CA GLY A 22 9.91 13.35 -26.43
C GLY A 22 10.31 14.02 -25.11
N TYR A 23 10.66 15.31 -25.14
CA TYR A 23 11.04 16.06 -23.92
C TYR A 23 9.84 16.39 -23.01
N LEU A 24 8.63 16.49 -23.57
CA LEU A 24 7.39 16.74 -22.81
C LEU A 24 6.84 15.50 -22.10
N LEU A 25 7.39 14.31 -22.38
CA LEU A 25 6.99 13.04 -21.76
C LEU A 25 7.95 12.57 -20.68
N ILE A 26 8.98 13.36 -20.35
CA ILE A 26 9.84 13.07 -19.21
C ILE A 26 9.05 13.49 -17.96
N PRO A 27 8.64 12.54 -17.09
CA PRO A 27 8.01 12.93 -15.83
C PRO A 27 8.98 13.85 -15.09
N PRO A 28 8.52 15.01 -14.59
CA PRO A 28 9.38 15.89 -13.81
C PRO A 28 9.97 15.09 -12.65
N SER A 29 11.22 15.37 -12.31
CA SER A 29 11.87 14.79 -11.14
C SER A 29 10.96 14.99 -9.93
N ALA A 30 10.39 13.91 -9.41
CA ALA A 30 9.60 13.97 -8.19
C ALA A 30 10.54 14.32 -7.05
N THR A 31 10.25 15.41 -6.34
CA THR A 31 10.82 15.64 -5.01
C THR A 31 10.18 14.59 -4.10
N ALA A 32 10.90 13.50 -3.81
CA ALA A 32 10.43 12.52 -2.84
C ALA A 32 10.24 13.20 -1.48
N SER A 33 9.20 12.80 -0.75
CA SER A 33 9.00 13.24 0.63
C SER A 33 10.13 12.69 1.50
N SER A 34 10.56 13.44 2.52
CA SER A 34 11.54 12.93 3.47
C SER A 34 10.84 12.09 4.55
N HIS A 35 11.22 10.82 4.64
CA HIS A 35 10.66 9.84 5.56
C HIS A 35 11.48 9.89 6.85
N ARG A 36 10.84 10.29 7.96
CA ARG A 36 11.43 10.48 9.30
C ARG A 36 11.92 11.89 9.69
N GLU A 37 11.59 12.95 8.94
CA GLU A 37 12.08 14.30 9.26
C GLU A 37 11.38 14.99 10.45
N ALA A 38 10.14 14.61 10.77
CA ALA A 38 9.43 15.14 11.94
C ALA A 38 9.86 14.40 13.22
N PRO A 39 10.23 15.09 14.31
CA PRO A 39 10.70 14.45 15.54
C PRO A 39 9.75 13.39 16.14
N ALA A 40 8.43 13.59 16.01
CA ALA A 40 7.44 12.63 16.48
C ALA A 40 7.42 11.35 15.63
N ILE A 41 7.49 11.48 14.30
CA ILE A 41 7.55 10.34 13.37
C ILE A 41 8.90 9.61 13.50
N ALA A 42 9.98 10.33 13.81
CA ALA A 42 11.27 9.72 14.08
C ALA A 42 11.27 8.81 15.32
N ALA A 43 10.42 9.12 16.30
CA ALA A 43 10.22 8.36 17.53
C ALA A 43 9.15 7.26 17.39
N ASP A 44 8.25 7.36 16.41
CA ASP A 44 7.21 6.38 16.11
C ASP A 44 7.25 5.98 14.62
N PRO A 45 8.14 5.03 14.26
CA PRO A 45 8.31 4.61 12.86
C PRO A 45 7.08 3.88 12.31
N ALA A 46 6.19 3.36 13.16
CA ALA A 46 5.02 2.62 12.70
C ALA A 46 3.99 3.50 11.97
N VAL A 47 4.03 4.81 12.22
CA VAL A 47 3.18 5.81 11.56
C VAL A 47 3.94 6.65 10.54
N ASP A 48 5.19 6.29 10.22
CA ASP A 48 5.97 6.96 9.18
C ASP A 48 5.45 6.55 7.81
N ASN A 49 4.70 7.45 7.17
CA ASN A 49 4.26 7.26 5.79
C ASN A 49 5.48 7.32 4.87
N THR A 50 5.74 6.21 4.21
CA THR A 50 6.79 6.16 3.20
C THR A 50 6.21 6.71 1.90
N ASP A 51 5.39 5.95 1.20
CA ASP A 51 4.87 6.35 -0.09
C ASP A 51 3.36 6.11 -0.21
N LEU A 52 2.70 7.01 -0.96
CA LEU A 52 1.35 6.78 -1.48
C LEU A 52 1.43 6.70 -3.01
N TYR A 53 1.02 5.56 -3.55
CA TYR A 53 0.85 5.37 -4.99
C TYR A 53 -0.64 5.42 -5.34
N ALA A 54 -0.96 6.12 -6.42
CA ALA A 54 -2.30 6.15 -7.00
C ALA A 54 -2.17 6.01 -8.52
N PHE A 55 -2.83 5.02 -9.11
CA PHE A 55 -2.78 4.76 -10.55
C PHE A 55 -4.08 4.13 -11.04
N SER A 56 -4.37 4.28 -12.34
CA SER A 56 -5.51 3.61 -12.96
C SER A 56 -5.39 2.10 -12.77
N SER A 57 -6.42 1.49 -12.20
CA SER A 57 -6.42 0.08 -11.84
C SER A 57 -6.25 -0.78 -13.12
N PRO A 58 -5.20 -1.62 -13.21
CA PRO A 58 -4.96 -2.47 -14.38
C PRO A 58 -5.95 -3.64 -14.44
N ASP A 59 -6.56 -4.00 -13.31
CA ASP A 59 -7.48 -5.11 -13.13
C ASP A 59 -8.95 -4.67 -13.11
N ARG A 60 -9.23 -3.36 -12.98
CA ARG A 60 -10.59 -2.81 -12.91
C ARG A 60 -10.68 -1.46 -13.66
N PRO A 61 -10.96 -1.47 -14.97
CA PRO A 61 -11.06 -0.25 -15.78
C PRO A 61 -12.07 0.75 -15.21
N GLY A 62 -11.71 2.03 -15.20
CA GLY A 62 -12.52 3.11 -14.63
C GLY A 62 -12.34 3.34 -13.13
N PHE A 63 -11.46 2.58 -12.46
CA PHE A 63 -11.14 2.72 -11.04
C PHE A 63 -9.68 3.10 -10.81
N VAL A 64 -9.38 3.55 -9.59
CA VAL A 64 -8.03 3.87 -9.12
C VAL A 64 -7.60 2.83 -8.09
N THR A 65 -6.37 2.35 -8.21
CA THR A 65 -5.70 1.57 -7.18
C THR A 65 -4.88 2.51 -6.32
N PHE A 66 -5.08 2.43 -5.01
CA PHE A 66 -4.26 3.12 -4.01
C PHE A 66 -3.38 2.11 -3.28
N VAL A 67 -2.11 2.48 -3.04
CA VAL A 67 -1.19 1.74 -2.19
C VAL A 67 -0.56 2.73 -1.22
N LEU A 68 -0.82 2.56 0.07
CA LEU A 68 -0.19 3.31 1.15
C LEU A 68 0.86 2.42 1.81
N ASN A 69 2.11 2.83 1.76
CA ASN A 69 3.21 2.19 2.47
C ASN A 69 3.53 2.98 3.74
N VAL A 70 3.73 2.26 4.84
CA VAL A 70 4.14 2.82 6.13
C VAL A 70 5.28 1.99 6.70
N MET A 71 6.02 2.56 7.64
CA MET A 71 7.14 1.92 8.32
C MET A 71 8.32 1.60 7.37
N PRO A 72 9.32 2.50 7.26
CA PRO A 72 10.48 2.26 6.41
C PRO A 72 11.45 1.23 7.02
N PHE A 73 12.31 0.67 6.16
CA PHE A 73 13.46 -0.17 6.53
C PHE A 73 13.14 -1.49 7.26
N GLU A 74 12.04 -2.16 6.86
CA GLU A 74 11.71 -3.50 7.34
C GLU A 74 12.70 -4.55 6.80
N ALA A 75 13.65 -4.97 7.64
CA ALA A 75 14.62 -5.99 7.27
C ALA A 75 14.02 -7.40 7.38
N PRO A 76 14.08 -8.25 6.33
CA PRO A 76 13.47 -9.57 6.32
C PRO A 76 14.10 -10.57 7.31
N ASP A 77 15.32 -10.30 7.77
CA ASP A 77 16.05 -11.06 8.78
C ASP A 77 15.82 -10.54 10.21
N GLY A 78 14.90 -9.60 10.41
CA GLY A 78 14.62 -8.94 11.71
C GLY A 78 13.98 -9.82 12.79
N GLY A 79 13.71 -11.10 12.52
CA GLY A 79 13.12 -12.03 13.49
C GLY A 79 13.91 -12.08 14.82
N PRO A 80 13.25 -12.14 15.99
CA PRO A 80 11.80 -12.32 16.21
C PRO A 80 10.99 -11.02 16.20
N ASN A 81 11.57 -9.90 15.74
CA ASN A 81 10.86 -8.63 15.62
C ASN A 81 10.17 -8.57 14.26
N PHE A 82 8.85 -8.43 14.29
CA PHE A 82 8.01 -8.27 13.12
C PHE A 82 7.47 -6.84 13.11
N PHE A 83 6.84 -6.46 12.00
CA PHE A 83 6.46 -5.09 11.71
C PHE A 83 4.93 -4.96 11.69
N PRO A 84 4.26 -5.05 12.86
CA PRO A 84 2.82 -4.89 12.92
C PRO A 84 2.43 -3.43 12.68
N PHE A 85 1.25 -3.20 12.13
CA PHE A 85 0.66 -1.86 12.11
C PHE A 85 0.40 -1.40 13.55
N ALA A 86 0.66 -0.14 13.86
CA ALA A 86 0.35 0.44 15.17
C ALA A 86 -1.14 0.38 15.50
N THR A 87 -1.47 0.01 16.74
CA THR A 87 -2.86 -0.15 17.23
C THR A 87 -3.41 1.11 17.90
N ASP A 88 -2.56 2.09 18.17
CA ASP A 88 -2.85 3.40 18.73
C ASP A 88 -2.82 4.51 17.66
N ALA A 89 -2.76 4.12 16.39
CA ALA A 89 -2.74 5.01 15.24
C ALA A 89 -3.98 4.86 14.35
N THR A 90 -4.22 5.88 13.52
CA THR A 90 -5.23 5.85 12.47
C THR A 90 -4.57 6.18 11.14
N TYR A 91 -4.73 5.29 10.16
CA TYR A 91 -4.17 5.46 8.82
C TYR A 91 -5.27 5.96 7.90
N ARG A 92 -5.01 7.02 7.13
CA ARG A 92 -6.00 7.63 6.25
C ARG A 92 -5.49 7.87 4.86
N ILE A 93 -6.36 7.61 3.87
CA ILE A 93 -6.23 8.12 2.52
C ILE A 93 -7.35 9.14 2.32
N ASN A 94 -6.96 10.38 2.06
CA ASN A 94 -7.88 11.48 1.80
C ASN A 94 -7.88 11.74 0.29
N VAL A 95 -9.05 11.70 -0.33
CA VAL A 95 -9.25 11.87 -1.77
C VAL A 95 -10.08 13.12 -2.00
N ASP A 96 -9.47 14.11 -2.64
CA ASP A 96 -10.15 15.24 -3.28
C ASP A 96 -10.28 14.89 -4.77
N ASN A 97 -11.51 14.86 -5.29
CA ASN A 97 -11.79 14.52 -6.68
C ASN A 97 -12.46 15.65 -7.48
N ASP A 98 -12.62 16.84 -6.88
CA ASP A 98 -13.18 18.03 -7.53
C ASP A 98 -12.21 19.24 -7.56
N GLY A 99 -11.10 19.15 -6.84
CA GLY A 99 -10.01 20.12 -6.82
C GLY A 99 -10.20 21.29 -5.87
N ASP A 100 -11.12 21.19 -4.90
CA ASP A 100 -11.38 22.26 -3.92
C ASP A 100 -10.44 22.22 -2.69
N ALA A 101 -9.50 21.28 -2.66
CA ALA A 101 -8.56 21.00 -1.58
C ALA A 101 -9.20 20.52 -0.27
N LYS A 102 -10.43 20.00 -0.32
CA LYS A 102 -11.09 19.29 0.77
C LYS A 102 -11.33 17.83 0.36
N PRO A 103 -11.18 16.86 1.27
CA PRO A 103 -11.44 15.47 0.92
C PRO A 103 -12.94 15.24 0.69
N ASP A 104 -13.30 14.77 -0.50
CA ASP A 104 -14.62 14.21 -0.81
C ASP A 104 -14.79 12.81 -0.24
N VAL A 105 -13.70 12.04 -0.18
CA VAL A 105 -13.70 10.68 0.35
C VAL A 105 -12.53 10.50 1.30
N ILE A 106 -12.79 9.93 2.47
CA ILE A 106 -11.74 9.55 3.43
C ILE A 106 -11.89 8.08 3.74
N PHE A 107 -10.87 7.29 3.41
CA PHE A 107 -10.73 5.91 3.86
C PHE A 107 -9.87 5.87 5.12
N LYS A 108 -10.32 5.15 6.14
CA LYS A 108 -9.71 5.14 7.47
C LYS A 108 -9.53 3.71 7.97
N TRP A 109 -8.29 3.32 8.26
CA TRP A 109 -7.94 2.04 8.87
C TRP A 109 -7.56 2.21 10.33
N THR A 110 -8.08 1.34 11.18
CA THR A 110 -7.64 1.17 12.58
C THR A 110 -7.34 -0.30 12.82
N PHE A 111 -6.21 -0.57 13.48
CA PHE A 111 -5.71 -1.93 13.65
C PHE A 111 -5.87 -2.43 15.08
N ARG A 112 -6.04 -3.74 15.23
CA ARG A 112 -6.02 -4.45 16.51
C ARG A 112 -5.05 -5.62 16.41
N THR A 113 -4.36 -5.87 17.51
CA THR A 113 -3.45 -7.01 17.65
C THR A 113 -4.00 -7.96 18.71
N ASP A 114 -4.01 -9.24 18.36
CA ASP A 114 -4.32 -10.34 19.24
C ASP A 114 -3.05 -11.18 19.45
N ASP A 115 -2.44 -10.99 20.63
CA ASP A 115 -1.21 -11.65 21.04
C ASP A 115 -1.52 -12.89 21.90
N ARG A 116 -1.34 -14.07 21.30
CA ARG A 116 -1.58 -15.39 21.90
C ARG A 116 -0.32 -16.03 22.50
N ARG A 117 0.81 -15.33 22.48
CA ARG A 117 2.07 -15.86 23.03
C ARG A 117 1.97 -16.01 24.55
N GLY A 118 1.33 -15.06 25.22
CA GLY A 118 1.35 -14.95 26.68
C GLY A 118 2.78 -14.93 27.20
N ASN A 119 3.02 -15.54 28.37
CA ASN A 119 4.36 -15.67 28.94
C ASN A 119 5.11 -16.94 28.50
N ARG A 120 4.65 -17.64 27.44
CA ARG A 120 5.16 -18.95 27.05
C ARG A 120 6.32 -18.87 26.06
N THR A 121 6.33 -17.84 25.22
CA THR A 121 7.27 -17.70 24.11
C THR A 121 7.36 -16.25 23.65
N PHE A 122 8.43 -15.90 22.95
CA PHE A 122 8.57 -14.63 22.23
C PHE A 122 8.34 -14.81 20.72
N LEU A 123 8.20 -16.05 20.23
CA LEU A 123 8.07 -16.39 18.82
C LEU A 123 6.74 -15.91 18.23
N TYR A 124 6.76 -15.55 16.94
CA TYR A 124 5.56 -15.15 16.19
C TYR A 124 4.66 -16.33 15.83
N ASN A 125 5.27 -17.50 15.63
CA ASN A 125 4.60 -18.77 15.47
C ASN A 125 5.43 -19.90 16.12
N ASP A 126 4.77 -20.91 16.66
CA ASP A 126 5.39 -22.08 17.33
C ASP A 126 5.26 -23.40 16.54
N GLY A 127 4.82 -23.30 15.29
CA GLY A 127 4.75 -24.40 14.31
C GLY A 127 4.41 -23.89 12.91
N PRO A 128 4.25 -24.77 11.92
CA PRO A 128 3.83 -24.37 10.57
C PRO A 128 2.47 -23.68 10.59
N VAL A 129 2.34 -22.57 9.86
CA VAL A 129 1.12 -21.78 9.70
C VAL A 129 0.59 -21.98 8.28
N THR A 130 -0.63 -22.53 8.18
CA THR A 130 -1.25 -22.91 6.90
C THR A 130 -2.60 -22.23 6.63
N ALA A 131 -3.10 -21.49 7.62
CA ALA A 131 -4.30 -20.65 7.59
C ALA A 131 -4.13 -19.43 8.50
N LEU A 132 -4.97 -18.41 8.34
CA LEU A 132 -4.91 -17.18 9.15
C LEU A 132 -5.41 -17.38 10.59
N ASP A 133 -6.19 -18.43 10.83
CA ASP A 133 -6.72 -18.82 12.14
C ASP A 133 -5.95 -19.99 12.78
N ASP A 134 -4.89 -20.48 12.13
CA ASP A 134 -4.03 -21.58 12.56
C ASP A 134 -3.49 -21.35 13.98
N GLU A 135 -3.63 -22.33 14.87
CA GLU A 135 -3.23 -22.22 16.29
C GLU A 135 -1.77 -21.84 16.46
N ASN A 136 -0.92 -22.23 15.50
CA ASN A 136 0.50 -21.91 15.51
C ASN A 136 0.77 -20.43 15.22
N LEU A 137 -0.17 -19.66 14.67
CA LEU A 137 -0.01 -18.22 14.43
C LEU A 137 -0.36 -17.44 15.71
N LEU A 138 0.68 -17.03 16.45
CA LEU A 138 0.52 -16.47 17.79
C LEU A 138 0.28 -14.96 17.81
N ILE A 139 0.76 -14.23 16.80
CA ILE A 139 0.41 -12.81 16.61
C ILE A 139 -0.51 -12.69 15.42
N ARG A 140 -1.72 -12.15 15.66
CA ARG A 140 -2.68 -11.88 14.59
C ARG A 140 -3.07 -10.41 14.63
N GLN A 141 -3.14 -9.79 13.46
CA GLN A 141 -3.69 -8.45 13.33
C GLN A 141 -4.96 -8.47 12.49
N SER A 142 -5.89 -7.61 12.87
CA SER A 142 -7.07 -7.30 12.08
C SER A 142 -7.23 -5.79 11.97
N TYR A 143 -7.98 -5.34 10.98
CA TYR A 143 -8.32 -3.93 10.81
C TYR A 143 -9.82 -3.71 10.66
N THR A 144 -10.26 -2.53 11.07
CA THR A 144 -11.54 -1.95 10.69
C THR A 144 -11.28 -0.92 9.60
N LEU A 145 -12.00 -1.02 8.48
CA LEU A 145 -12.04 0.01 7.43
C LEU A 145 -13.35 0.78 7.54
N GLU A 146 -13.23 2.09 7.72
CA GLU A 146 -14.34 3.03 7.66
C GLU A 146 -14.15 3.98 6.47
N ALA A 147 -15.26 4.47 5.92
CA ALA A 147 -15.26 5.48 4.88
C ALA A 147 -16.19 6.65 5.24
N SER A 148 -15.75 7.87 4.92
CA SER A 148 -16.58 9.08 4.96
C SER A 148 -16.67 9.63 3.54
N PHE A 149 -17.89 10.03 3.13
CA PHE A 149 -18.18 10.57 1.81
C PHE A 149 -18.84 11.95 1.94
N GLY A 150 -18.39 12.93 1.17
CA GLY A 150 -18.94 14.30 1.13
C GLY A 150 -18.93 15.01 2.48
N GLY A 151 -17.96 14.70 3.35
CA GLY A 151 -17.90 15.21 4.72
C GLY A 151 -18.90 14.60 5.70
N GLY A 152 -19.58 13.51 5.32
CA GLY A 152 -20.47 12.75 6.21
C GLY A 152 -19.74 12.00 7.33
N PRO A 153 -20.47 11.33 8.24
CA PRO A 153 -19.86 10.51 9.28
C PRO A 153 -19.02 9.36 8.69
N PHE A 154 -18.11 8.82 9.51
CA PHE A 154 -17.43 7.58 9.17
C PHE A 154 -18.38 6.40 9.35
N GLU A 155 -18.61 5.66 8.27
CA GLU A 155 -19.39 4.44 8.27
C GLU A 155 -18.47 3.23 8.07
N PRO A 156 -18.69 2.11 8.78
CA PRO A 156 -17.88 0.92 8.62
C PRO A 156 -18.12 0.28 7.24
N ALA A 157 -17.09 0.25 6.40
CA ALA A 157 -17.10 -0.52 5.16
C ALA A 157 -16.70 -1.99 5.43
N VAL A 158 -15.77 -2.19 6.38
CA VAL A 158 -15.32 -3.52 6.82
C VAL A 158 -15.10 -3.49 8.33
N PRO A 159 -15.96 -4.14 9.13
CA PRO A 159 -15.88 -4.04 10.58
C PRO A 159 -14.66 -4.77 11.16
N SER A 160 -14.25 -5.88 10.55
CA SER A 160 -13.05 -6.63 10.93
C SER A 160 -12.58 -7.47 9.75
N ALA A 161 -11.37 -7.21 9.26
CA ALA A 161 -10.69 -8.01 8.26
C ALA A 161 -9.27 -8.37 8.71
N PRO A 162 -8.75 -9.53 8.31
CA PRO A 162 -7.41 -9.95 8.69
C PRO A 162 -6.33 -9.11 8.00
N VAL A 163 -5.23 -8.90 8.69
CA VAL A 163 -3.96 -8.48 8.10
C VAL A 163 -3.18 -9.74 7.74
N ALA A 164 -2.56 -9.78 6.56
CA ALA A 164 -1.65 -10.87 6.22
C ALA A 164 -0.50 -10.93 7.22
N PRO A 165 -0.21 -12.10 7.81
CA PRO A 165 0.85 -12.22 8.81
C PRO A 165 2.21 -11.93 8.19
N SER A 166 3.18 -11.48 8.96
CA SER A 166 4.55 -11.33 8.48
C SER A 166 5.15 -12.66 8.05
N ARG A 167 5.88 -12.70 6.93
CA ARG A 167 6.46 -13.96 6.45
C ARG A 167 7.71 -14.32 7.26
N VAL A 168 7.56 -15.28 8.16
CA VAL A 168 8.69 -15.77 8.99
C VAL A 168 9.70 -16.59 8.17
N GLY A 169 9.24 -17.22 7.09
CA GLY A 169 10.08 -18.02 6.20
C GLY A 169 9.43 -19.35 5.82
N ASN A 170 10.07 -20.09 4.91
CA ASN A 170 9.46 -21.27 4.27
C ASN A 170 9.16 -22.43 5.24
N ALA A 171 9.93 -22.59 6.31
CA ALA A 171 9.67 -23.62 7.32
C ALA A 171 8.41 -23.31 8.16
N SER A 172 8.22 -22.04 8.50
CA SER A 172 7.05 -21.56 9.26
C SER A 172 5.82 -21.39 8.37
N MET A 173 5.99 -20.89 7.15
CA MET A 173 4.90 -20.52 6.24
C MET A 173 5.19 -21.11 4.84
N PRO A 174 4.96 -22.42 4.65
CA PRO A 174 5.33 -23.13 3.43
C PRO A 174 4.55 -22.66 2.19
N ASP A 175 3.32 -22.16 2.38
CA ASP A 175 2.51 -21.53 1.34
C ASP A 175 2.05 -20.14 1.79
N TYR A 176 2.98 -19.19 1.77
CA TYR A 176 2.67 -17.81 2.17
C TYR A 176 1.71 -17.12 1.20
N ARG A 177 1.68 -17.52 -0.08
CA ARG A 177 0.74 -16.96 -1.06
C ARG A 177 -0.70 -17.26 -0.64
N LYS A 178 -0.99 -18.48 -0.20
CA LYS A 178 -2.31 -18.84 0.34
C LYS A 178 -2.72 -17.96 1.53
N LEU A 179 -1.79 -17.65 2.45
CA LEU A 179 -2.05 -16.74 3.58
C LEU A 179 -2.35 -15.31 3.11
N ARG A 180 -1.57 -14.81 2.16
CA ARG A 180 -1.76 -13.48 1.55
C ARG A 180 -3.10 -13.37 0.83
N ASP A 181 -3.45 -14.38 0.05
CA ASP A 181 -4.70 -14.43 -0.71
C ASP A 181 -5.91 -14.51 0.25
N ALA A 182 -5.82 -15.32 1.31
CA ALA A 182 -6.84 -15.39 2.35
C ALA A 182 -7.03 -14.08 3.12
N ALA A 183 -6.00 -13.23 3.18
CA ALA A 183 -6.07 -11.92 3.80
C ALA A 183 -6.58 -10.81 2.85
N THR A 184 -6.75 -11.12 1.58
CA THR A 184 -7.31 -10.18 0.59
C THR A 184 -8.83 -10.29 0.60
N ILE A 185 -9.51 -9.21 0.96
CA ILE A 185 -10.97 -9.16 0.96
C ILE A 185 -11.49 -8.52 -0.32
N THR A 186 -12.62 -9.02 -0.81
CA THR A 186 -13.38 -8.40 -1.91
C THR A 186 -14.72 -7.94 -1.37
N LEU A 187 -15.01 -6.65 -1.50
CA LEU A 187 -16.30 -6.06 -1.11
C LEU A 187 -17.27 -6.05 -2.29
N ASP A 188 -18.53 -5.79 -1.97
CA ASP A 188 -19.56 -5.53 -2.96
C ASP A 188 -19.12 -4.45 -3.96
N GLY A 189 -19.51 -4.64 -5.22
CA GLY A 189 -19.03 -3.81 -6.32
C GLY A 189 -17.60 -4.14 -6.78
N GLY A 190 -16.89 -5.10 -6.19
CA GLY A 190 -15.60 -5.58 -6.69
C GLY A 190 -14.39 -4.77 -6.19
N TRP A 191 -14.50 -4.10 -5.05
CA TRP A 191 -13.36 -3.46 -4.40
C TRP A 191 -12.49 -4.52 -3.71
N ARG A 192 -11.20 -4.52 -4.01
CA ARG A 192 -10.24 -5.43 -3.37
C ARG A 192 -9.40 -4.66 -2.37
N ILE A 193 -9.26 -5.18 -1.16
CA ILE A 193 -8.49 -4.56 -0.08
C ILE A 193 -7.52 -5.60 0.46
N PHE A 194 -6.30 -5.17 0.71
CA PHE A 194 -5.23 -5.97 1.29
C PHE A 194 -4.47 -5.11 2.30
N ALA A 195 -4.14 -5.69 3.45
CA ALA A 195 -3.23 -5.10 4.42
C ALA A 195 -2.22 -6.17 4.85
N GLY A 196 -0.94 -5.81 4.89
CA GLY A 196 0.16 -6.70 5.26
C GLY A 196 1.44 -6.30 4.55
N GLN A 197 2.53 -6.97 4.89
CA GLN A 197 3.84 -6.65 4.33
C GLN A 197 3.89 -6.91 2.81
N ALA A 198 4.43 -5.93 2.09
CA ALA A 198 4.74 -6.06 0.68
C ALA A 198 6.07 -6.80 0.50
N GLU A 199 6.14 -8.07 0.87
CA GLU A 199 7.34 -8.84 0.53
C GLU A 199 7.43 -9.08 -0.97
N VAL A 200 8.60 -8.76 -1.53
CA VAL A 200 9.05 -9.18 -2.85
C VAL A 200 10.26 -10.09 -2.65
N LYS A 201 10.02 -11.40 -2.47
CA LYS A 201 10.97 -12.47 -2.83
C LYS A 201 10.22 -13.72 -3.24
#